data_AF-A0A2N5TBM0-F1
#
_entry.id   AF-A0A2N5TBM0-F1
#
_cell.length_a   1.000
_cell.length_b   1.000
_cell.length_c   1.000
_cell.angle_alpha   90.00
_cell.angle_beta   90.00
_cell.angle_gamma   90.00
#
_symmetry.space_group_name_H-M   'P 1'
#
loop_
_entity.id
_entity.type
_entity.pdbx_description
1 polymer ?
#
loop_
_entity_poly.entity_id
_entity_poly.type
_entity_poly.pdbx_seq_one_letter_code
_entity_poly.pdbx_strand_id
1 'polypeptide(L)'
;MACRLIVVLFAAIHFLSASSSSSSSLGPASPYSPLSQPSLIRDATLLQTNARPPGCPPCPECFNCQLPKFNCKQFGTCSEYDGQCKCPVGFGGQDCGEPVCGSLADGDQRHVRQDNSTSCKCEEGWTGINCNVCENDQACAPLVPPFDHSTGRLTHPNSSPLSPSEYSNKSEAVCYKGGYTVKESYQMCNVTNRKILDMLPGRPPQASFTCNTAKQSCQFQFWIGYIESFYCAFDDCQQSVQVGYQGQPNITRNECKKMQCKCIPGRMLCGESGSVDISDFLSQEIKGPGKFSCSSDQGGCQFEEPAMNQLITDIFGDTSITLNCQAGECMHYTMVPGFTVPERPDN
;
A
#
# COMPACT_ATOMS: atom_id res chain seq x y z
N MET A 1 14.05 54.96 -30.34
CA MET A 1 13.27 55.52 -29.21
C MET A 1 13.85 54.87 -27.96
N ALA A 2 14.82 55.44 -27.22
CA ALA A 2 14.73 56.66 -26.39
C ALA A 2 13.41 56.67 -25.60
N CYS A 3 13.31 56.79 -24.27
CA CYS A 3 14.27 57.12 -23.21
C CYS A 3 13.50 57.01 -21.87
N ARG A 4 14.19 56.58 -20.81
CA ARG A 4 14.05 56.93 -19.37
C ARG A 4 12.73 56.61 -18.60
N LEU A 5 12.74 55.95 -17.43
CA LEU A 5 13.47 56.10 -16.13
C LEU A 5 12.70 56.98 -15.12
N ILE A 6 12.75 56.54 -13.84
CA ILE A 6 12.56 57.27 -12.54
C ILE A 6 11.15 57.07 -11.93
N VAL A 7 10.95 56.23 -10.90
CA VAL A 7 11.42 56.22 -9.48
C VAL A 7 10.74 57.29 -8.61
N VAL A 8 10.09 56.89 -7.51
CA VAL A 8 10.18 57.41 -6.10
C VAL A 8 9.03 56.73 -5.31
N LEU A 9 9.19 55.92 -4.25
CA LEU A 9 9.79 56.01 -2.90
C LEU A 9 8.84 56.56 -1.78
N PHE A 10 9.01 55.95 -0.59
CA PHE A 10 8.56 56.31 0.79
C PHE A 10 7.24 55.66 1.29
N ALA A 11 7.26 54.71 2.26
CA ALA A 11 7.53 54.80 3.73
C ALA A 11 6.21 54.94 4.52
N ALA A 12 5.99 54.53 5.78
CA ALA A 12 6.72 53.84 6.85
C ALA A 12 5.72 53.49 8.00
N ILE A 13 5.97 52.40 8.74
CA ILE A 13 5.99 52.23 10.22
C ILE A 13 4.72 52.45 11.11
N HIS A 14 4.48 51.47 12.01
CA HIS A 14 3.91 51.46 13.40
C HIS A 14 2.75 50.46 13.59
N PHE A 15 2.51 49.76 14.73
CA PHE A 15 3.25 49.31 15.93
C PHE A 15 2.28 48.34 16.67
N LEU A 16 2.82 47.36 17.41
CA LEU A 16 2.33 46.74 18.67
C LEU A 16 0.96 46.00 18.77
N SER A 17 1.09 44.67 18.91
CA SER A 17 0.49 43.74 19.90
C SER A 17 -0.69 44.18 20.79
N ALA A 18 -1.73 43.33 20.82
CA ALA A 18 -2.64 43.18 21.96
C ALA A 18 -2.93 41.69 22.23
N SER A 19 -2.35 41.17 23.31
CA SER A 19 -2.71 39.92 23.97
C SER A 19 -3.64 40.24 25.15
N SER A 20 -4.84 39.68 25.17
CA SER A 20 -5.76 39.78 26.31
C SER A 20 -5.77 38.49 27.11
N SER A 21 -5.01 38.52 28.21
CA SER A 21 -5.12 37.62 29.35
C SER A 21 -6.10 38.21 30.37
N SER A 22 -7.17 37.48 30.70
CA SER A 22 -8.06 37.82 31.81
C SER A 22 -7.93 36.76 32.90
N SER A 23 -7.29 37.15 34.00
CA SER A 23 -7.22 36.38 35.24
C SER A 23 -8.25 36.94 36.23
N SER A 24 -9.11 36.09 36.80
CA SER A 24 -9.86 36.40 38.02
C SER A 24 -9.98 35.15 38.88
N SER A 25 -9.49 35.26 40.12
CA SER A 25 -9.36 34.21 41.13
C SER A 25 -10.52 34.15 42.14
N LEU A 26 -10.98 32.92 42.40
CA LEU A 26 -11.31 32.24 43.68
C LEU A 26 -12.31 32.79 44.73
N GLY A 27 -13.32 31.94 45.01
CA GLY A 27 -13.80 31.53 46.35
C GLY A 27 -15.34 31.37 46.49
N PRO A 28 -15.90 30.53 47.41
CA PRO A 28 -15.61 29.12 47.74
C PRO A 28 -16.86 28.17 47.80
N ALA A 29 -16.59 26.86 47.77
CA ALA A 29 -17.27 25.69 48.39
C ALA A 29 -18.80 25.34 48.22
N SER A 30 -19.04 24.22 47.50
CA SER A 30 -20.00 23.10 47.70
C SER A 30 -21.53 23.32 47.59
N PRO A 31 -22.38 22.29 47.30
CA PRO A 31 -22.11 20.87 47.04
C PRO A 31 -22.69 20.31 45.72
N TYR A 32 -22.22 19.09 45.41
CA TYR A 32 -22.66 18.18 44.36
C TYR A 32 -24.18 18.20 44.04
N SER A 33 -24.51 18.30 42.75
CA SER A 33 -25.79 17.87 42.18
C SER A 33 -25.48 17.10 40.89
N PRO A 34 -25.94 15.85 40.72
CA PRO A 34 -25.70 15.10 39.49
C PRO A 34 -26.57 15.69 38.39
N LEU A 35 -25.93 16.29 37.37
CA LEU A 35 -26.60 16.63 36.12
C LEU A 35 -27.04 15.32 35.45
N SER A 36 -28.34 15.11 35.50
CA SER A 36 -29.12 14.13 34.76
C SER A 36 -28.71 14.08 33.29
N GLN A 37 -28.13 12.95 32.88
CA GLN A 37 -28.03 12.59 31.48
C GLN A 37 -29.44 12.54 30.88
N PRO A 38 -29.73 13.20 29.74
CA PRO A 38 -30.96 12.93 29.02
C PRO A 38 -30.87 11.49 28.48
N SER A 39 -31.61 10.61 29.14
CA SER A 39 -31.84 9.23 28.73
C SER A 39 -32.29 9.18 27.27
N LEU A 40 -31.49 8.55 26.42
CA LEU A 40 -31.76 8.20 25.01
C LEU A 40 -32.89 7.18 24.84
N ILE A 41 -33.88 7.15 25.74
CA ILE A 41 -35.03 6.24 25.71
C ILE A 41 -36.32 7.05 25.64
N ARG A 42 -36.35 8.01 24.72
CA ARG A 42 -37.58 8.75 24.37
C ARG A 42 -37.83 8.82 22.86
N ASP A 43 -37.43 7.81 22.11
CA ASP A 43 -37.84 7.65 20.70
C ASP A 43 -38.19 6.20 20.31
N ALA A 44 -38.52 5.35 21.30
CA ALA A 44 -39.02 3.99 21.02
C ALA A 44 -40.48 3.96 20.52
N THR A 45 -41.17 5.11 20.47
CA THR A 45 -42.55 5.23 19.98
C THR A 45 -42.67 5.35 18.45
N LEU A 46 -41.56 5.59 17.73
CA LEU A 46 -41.57 5.60 16.26
C LEU A 46 -41.51 4.21 15.61
N LEU A 47 -41.29 3.15 16.39
CA LEU A 47 -41.26 1.76 15.89
C LEU A 47 -42.65 1.11 15.79
N GLN A 48 -43.72 1.82 16.18
CA GLN A 48 -45.10 1.29 16.10
C GLN A 48 -45.85 1.66 14.82
N THR A 49 -45.30 2.55 14.00
CA THR A 49 -45.79 2.77 12.63
C THR A 49 -44.77 2.19 11.66
N ASN A 50 -44.96 0.92 11.28
CA ASN A 50 -44.20 0.20 10.24
C ASN A 50 -44.30 0.84 8.82
N ALA A 51 -44.71 2.10 8.71
CA ALA A 51 -44.81 2.83 7.45
C ALA A 51 -43.57 3.70 7.26
N ARG A 52 -42.63 3.21 6.45
CA ARG A 52 -41.56 4.02 5.86
C ARG A 52 -42.19 5.24 5.18
N PRO A 53 -41.73 6.49 5.43
CA PRO A 53 -42.33 7.68 4.84
C PRO A 53 -42.40 7.58 3.31
N PRO A 54 -43.51 8.01 2.69
CA PRO A 54 -43.65 7.99 1.24
C PRO A 54 -42.57 8.88 0.60
N GLY A 55 -41.77 8.30 -0.30
CA GLY A 55 -40.67 8.99 -1.01
C GLY A 55 -39.27 8.71 -0.44
N CYS A 56 -39.12 8.09 0.73
CA CYS A 56 -37.81 7.63 1.19
C CYS A 56 -37.39 6.39 0.36
N PRO A 57 -36.20 6.33 -0.28
CA PRO A 57 -35.71 5.13 -0.95
C PRO A 57 -35.41 3.98 0.04
N PRO A 58 -35.32 2.72 -0.43
CA PRO A 58 -35.03 1.60 0.47
C PRO A 58 -33.65 1.80 1.07
N CYS A 59 -33.49 1.42 2.34
CA CYS A 59 -32.17 1.37 2.95
C CYS A 59 -31.26 0.54 2.03
N PRO A 60 -30.05 1.03 1.71
CA PRO A 60 -29.09 0.23 0.97
C PRO A 60 -28.89 -1.11 1.67
N GLU A 61 -28.85 -2.18 0.89
CA GLU A 61 -28.50 -3.50 1.42
C GLU A 61 -27.14 -3.43 2.12
N CYS A 62 -27.05 -4.00 3.32
CA CYS A 62 -25.77 -4.11 4.02
C CYS A 62 -24.80 -4.98 3.22
N PHE A 63 -23.52 -4.61 3.22
CA PHE A 63 -22.48 -5.41 2.61
C PHE A 63 -22.38 -6.78 3.29
N ASN A 64 -22.39 -7.85 2.50
CA ASN A 64 -22.09 -9.21 2.95
C ASN A 64 -21.51 -10.01 1.79
N CYS A 65 -20.21 -10.31 1.84
CA CYS A 65 -19.47 -10.99 0.77
C CYS A 65 -19.93 -12.43 0.48
N GLN A 66 -20.81 -13.01 1.30
CA GLN A 66 -21.42 -14.31 1.03
C GLN A 66 -22.60 -14.22 0.06
N LEU A 67 -23.13 -13.02 -0.17
CA LEU A 67 -24.19 -12.79 -1.14
C LEU A 67 -23.57 -12.55 -2.53
N PRO A 68 -24.13 -13.12 -3.62
CA PRO A 68 -23.54 -13.04 -4.96
C PRO A 68 -23.25 -11.63 -5.49
N LYS A 69 -23.96 -10.63 -4.95
CA LYS A 69 -23.84 -9.22 -5.33
C LYS A 69 -22.57 -8.56 -4.76
N PHE A 70 -22.06 -9.04 -3.64
CA PHE A 70 -20.92 -8.45 -2.95
C PHE A 70 -19.71 -9.35 -3.08
N ASN A 71 -18.57 -8.80 -3.47
CA ASN A 71 -17.35 -9.56 -3.71
C ASN A 71 -16.19 -8.85 -3.04
N CYS A 72 -15.31 -9.62 -2.39
CA CYS A 72 -14.04 -9.10 -1.93
C CYS A 72 -13.13 -8.85 -3.13
N LYS A 73 -12.72 -7.58 -3.30
CA LYS A 73 -11.67 -7.17 -4.24
C LYS A 73 -10.31 -7.62 -3.73
N GLN A 74 -9.28 -7.44 -4.55
CA GLN A 74 -7.90 -7.84 -4.24
C GLN A 74 -7.75 -9.31 -3.86
N PHE A 75 -8.70 -10.14 -4.29
CA PHE A 75 -8.79 -11.55 -3.90
C PHE A 75 -8.80 -11.75 -2.37
N GLY A 76 -9.38 -10.80 -1.64
CA GLY A 76 -9.63 -10.90 -0.21
C GLY A 76 -10.50 -12.11 0.13
N THR A 77 -10.31 -12.66 1.33
CA THR A 77 -11.05 -13.85 1.77
C THR A 77 -12.37 -13.44 2.41
N CYS A 78 -13.49 -13.97 1.93
CA CYS A 78 -14.79 -13.73 2.57
C CYS A 78 -14.91 -14.54 3.86
N SER A 79 -15.28 -13.88 4.96
CA SER A 79 -15.52 -14.53 6.25
C SER A 79 -16.93 -15.12 6.30
N GLU A 80 -17.02 -16.43 6.53
CA GLU A 80 -18.29 -17.15 6.66
C GLU A 80 -19.05 -16.77 7.95
N TYR A 81 -18.37 -16.20 8.94
CA TYR A 81 -18.96 -15.92 10.25
C TYR A 81 -19.72 -14.58 10.30
N ASP A 82 -19.21 -13.56 9.64
CA ASP A 82 -19.72 -12.19 9.72
C ASP A 82 -19.94 -11.53 8.34
N GLY A 83 -19.63 -12.23 7.25
CA GLY A 83 -19.83 -11.73 5.89
C GLY A 83 -18.90 -10.56 5.52
N GLN A 84 -17.84 -10.33 6.28
CA GLN A 84 -16.85 -9.29 6.02
C GLN A 84 -15.66 -9.82 5.22
N CYS A 85 -15.03 -8.96 4.44
CA CYS A 85 -13.81 -9.31 3.72
C CYS A 85 -12.58 -9.19 4.61
N LYS A 86 -11.74 -10.23 4.62
CA LYS A 86 -10.38 -10.18 5.14
C LYS A 86 -9.45 -9.70 4.02
N CYS A 87 -8.99 -8.46 4.16
CA CYS A 87 -8.22 -7.80 3.11
C CYS A 87 -6.75 -8.20 3.10
N PRO A 88 -6.13 -8.29 1.93
CA PRO A 88 -4.68 -8.42 1.84
C PRO A 88 -3.99 -7.13 2.31
N VAL A 89 -2.71 -7.27 2.65
CA VAL A 89 -1.88 -6.17 3.14
C VAL A 89 -1.88 -4.99 2.14
N GLY A 90 -2.11 -3.78 2.65
CA GLY A 90 -2.18 -2.56 1.84
C GLY A 90 -3.57 -2.20 1.33
N PHE A 91 -4.59 -3.01 1.65
CA PHE A 91 -5.98 -2.74 1.29
C PHE A 91 -6.93 -2.85 2.49
N GLY A 92 -8.03 -2.12 2.42
CA GLY A 92 -9.06 -2.05 3.45
C GLY A 92 -10.41 -1.63 2.88
N GLY A 93 -11.31 -1.21 3.77
CA GLY A 93 -12.72 -1.01 3.44
C GLY A 93 -13.51 -2.32 3.46
N GLN A 94 -14.84 -2.23 3.30
CA GLN A 94 -15.73 -3.38 3.45
C GLN A 94 -15.48 -4.47 2.39
N ASP A 95 -15.06 -4.07 1.19
CA ASP A 95 -14.83 -4.94 0.05
C ASP A 95 -13.34 -5.08 -0.34
N CYS A 96 -12.41 -4.56 0.47
CA CYS A 96 -10.97 -4.52 0.17
C CYS A 96 -10.58 -3.71 -1.07
N GLY A 97 -11.44 -2.81 -1.55
CA GLY A 97 -11.17 -1.98 -2.73
C GLY A 97 -10.30 -0.76 -2.46
N GLU A 98 -10.12 -0.36 -1.20
CA GLU A 98 -9.50 0.91 -0.87
C GLU A 98 -8.05 0.70 -0.40
N PRO A 99 -7.06 1.38 -1.00
CA PRO A 99 -5.70 1.42 -0.47
C PRO A 99 -5.67 1.92 0.96
N VAL A 100 -4.80 1.39 1.81
CA VAL A 100 -4.57 1.93 3.16
C VAL A 100 -3.22 2.63 3.27
N CYS A 101 -3.15 3.66 4.12
CA CYS A 101 -1.95 4.46 4.35
C CYS A 101 -1.29 4.13 5.70
N GLY A 102 -0.25 4.86 6.11
CA GLY A 102 0.54 4.57 7.32
C GLY A 102 1.79 3.75 7.02
N SER A 103 2.05 2.70 7.78
CA SER A 103 3.14 1.74 7.59
C SER A 103 2.68 0.29 7.70
N LEU A 104 3.50 -0.69 7.30
CA LEU A 104 3.20 -2.09 7.61
C LEU A 104 3.22 -2.37 9.13
N ALA A 105 3.96 -1.59 9.92
CA ALA A 105 4.04 -1.76 11.37
C ALA A 105 2.71 -1.48 12.09
N ASP A 106 1.85 -0.64 11.50
CA ASP A 106 0.52 -0.34 12.02
C ASP A 106 -0.47 -1.51 11.91
N GLY A 107 -0.16 -2.51 11.07
CA GLY A 107 -1.01 -3.69 10.88
C GLY A 107 -2.46 -3.33 10.51
N ASP A 108 -3.41 -3.79 11.33
CA ASP A 108 -4.85 -3.56 11.11
C ASP A 108 -5.30 -2.13 11.49
N GLN A 109 -4.43 -1.32 12.14
CA GLN A 109 -4.77 0.06 12.52
C GLN A 109 -4.60 1.06 11.35
N ARG A 110 -4.14 0.58 10.21
CA ARG A 110 -4.00 1.38 9.00
C ARG A 110 -5.36 1.86 8.52
N HIS A 111 -5.44 3.14 8.20
CA HIS A 111 -6.66 3.75 7.70
C HIS A 111 -6.71 3.75 6.17
N VAL A 112 -7.91 3.69 5.63
CA VAL A 112 -8.14 3.85 4.18
C VAL A 112 -7.63 5.21 3.70
N ARG A 113 -7.16 5.25 2.44
CA ARG A 113 -6.79 6.48 1.74
C ARG A 113 -8.03 7.35 1.61
N GLN A 114 -7.89 8.64 1.89
CA GLN A 114 -9.00 9.58 1.81
C GLN A 114 -9.46 9.75 0.35
N ASP A 115 -10.78 9.81 0.13
CA ASP A 115 -11.42 9.80 -1.20
C ASP A 115 -10.91 10.87 -2.19
N ASN A 116 -10.43 12.01 -1.68
CA ASN A 116 -9.93 13.13 -2.49
C ASN A 116 -8.41 13.14 -2.65
N SER A 117 -7.71 12.11 -2.19
CA SER A 117 -6.26 12.01 -2.29
C SER A 117 -5.83 10.97 -3.32
N THR A 118 -4.94 11.36 -4.23
CA THR A 118 -4.28 10.43 -5.14
C THR A 118 -3.09 9.74 -4.47
N SER A 119 -2.60 10.22 -3.33
CA SER A 119 -1.45 9.62 -2.63
C SER A 119 -1.77 9.28 -1.19
N CYS A 120 -1.05 8.28 -0.66
CA CYS A 120 -1.01 8.03 0.76
C CYS A 120 0.04 8.90 1.45
N LYS A 121 -0.25 9.31 2.68
CA LYS A 121 0.78 9.80 3.61
C LYS A 121 1.39 8.57 4.30
N CYS A 122 2.58 8.18 3.87
CA CYS A 122 3.33 7.11 4.51
C CYS A 122 4.02 7.61 5.78
N GLU A 123 4.24 6.70 6.73
CA GLU A 123 5.12 6.99 7.85
C GLU A 123 6.58 7.05 7.41
N GLU A 124 7.45 7.58 8.27
CA GLU A 124 8.87 7.69 7.98
C GLU A 124 9.49 6.33 7.66
N GLY A 125 10.23 6.27 6.55
CA GLY A 125 10.87 5.05 6.08
C GLY A 125 9.94 4.07 5.36
N TRP A 126 8.74 4.51 4.94
CA TRP A 126 7.81 3.73 4.12
C TRP A 126 7.43 4.49 2.84
N THR A 127 7.25 3.74 1.74
CA THR A 127 6.92 4.31 0.43
C THR A 127 5.99 3.42 -0.40
N GLY A 128 5.62 3.92 -1.59
CA GLY A 128 4.68 3.32 -2.52
C GLY A 128 3.23 3.78 -2.32
N ILE A 129 2.37 3.51 -3.31
CA ILE A 129 0.95 3.92 -3.32
C ILE A 129 0.21 3.47 -2.05
N ASN A 130 0.54 2.27 -1.55
CA ASN A 130 -0.05 1.69 -0.35
C ASN A 130 0.95 1.65 0.81
N CYS A 131 2.03 2.45 0.84
CA CYS A 131 3.00 2.50 1.96
C CYS A 131 3.53 1.15 2.47
N ASN A 132 3.67 0.17 1.57
CA ASN A 132 4.08 -1.20 1.91
C ASN A 132 5.58 -1.44 1.74
N VAL A 133 6.30 -0.51 1.11
CA VAL A 133 7.72 -0.69 0.78
C VAL A 133 8.54 0.02 1.84
N CYS A 134 9.26 -0.72 2.68
CA CYS A 134 10.22 -0.12 3.62
C CYS A 134 11.32 0.60 2.83
N GLU A 135 11.92 1.66 3.35
CA GLU A 135 13.02 2.41 2.74
C GLU A 135 14.33 2.27 3.51
N ASN A 136 14.26 1.98 4.81
CA ASN A 136 15.40 1.84 5.70
C ASN A 136 15.15 0.79 6.79
N ASP A 137 16.22 0.37 7.46
CA ASP A 137 16.19 -0.69 8.47
C ASP A 137 15.36 -0.32 9.71
N GLN A 138 15.32 0.98 10.07
CA GLN A 138 14.57 1.46 11.23
C GLN A 138 13.05 1.30 11.07
N ALA A 139 12.54 1.50 9.85
CA ALA A 139 11.15 1.25 9.52
C ALA A 139 10.73 -0.20 9.78
N CYS A 140 11.66 -1.15 9.64
CA CYS A 140 11.42 -2.57 9.87
C CYS A 140 11.55 -3.01 11.32
N ALA A 141 12.12 -2.18 12.21
CA ALA A 141 12.38 -2.55 13.60
C ALA A 141 11.12 -3.07 14.36
N PRO A 142 9.92 -2.48 14.20
CA PRO A 142 8.71 -2.99 14.88
C PRO A 142 8.20 -4.33 14.35
N LEU A 143 8.63 -4.72 13.15
CA LEU A 143 8.16 -5.93 12.44
C LEU A 143 9.06 -7.15 12.68
N VAL A 144 10.22 -6.94 13.30
CA VAL A 144 11.19 -8.00 13.60
C VAL A 144 11.24 -8.18 15.12
N PRO A 145 10.91 -9.37 15.65
CA PRO A 145 10.98 -9.62 17.09
C PRO A 145 12.38 -9.30 17.64
N PRO A 146 12.50 -8.60 18.78
CA PRO A 146 13.80 -8.26 19.33
C PRO A 146 14.48 -9.52 19.90
N PHE A 147 15.79 -9.62 19.72
CA PHE A 147 16.58 -10.73 20.26
C PHE A 147 17.17 -10.38 21.63
N ASP A 148 16.99 -11.24 22.62
CA ASP A 148 17.69 -11.13 23.90
C ASP A 148 19.08 -11.75 23.77
N HIS A 149 20.11 -10.90 23.67
CA HIS A 149 21.50 -11.33 23.60
C HIS A 149 22.00 -12.06 24.86
N SER A 150 21.34 -11.88 26.00
CA SER A 150 21.73 -12.53 27.26
C SER A 150 21.20 -13.95 27.39
N THR A 151 20.01 -14.22 26.85
CA THR A 151 19.37 -15.55 26.91
C THR A 151 19.38 -16.30 25.58
N GLY A 152 19.74 -15.63 24.48
CA GLY A 152 19.66 -16.18 23.13
C GLY A 152 18.24 -16.47 22.66
N ARG A 153 17.23 -15.84 23.28
CA ARG A 153 15.81 -16.05 23.00
C ARG A 153 15.18 -14.83 22.35
N LEU A 154 14.14 -15.06 21.55
CA LEU A 154 13.27 -13.99 21.07
C LEU A 154 12.54 -13.38 22.26
N THR A 155 12.62 -12.06 22.40
CA THR A 155 11.79 -11.33 23.36
C THR A 155 10.39 -11.22 22.78
N HIS A 156 9.38 -11.57 23.60
CA HIS A 156 8.01 -11.31 23.22
C HIS A 156 7.65 -9.85 23.57
N PRO A 157 6.90 -9.14 22.71
CA PRO A 157 6.55 -7.74 22.94
C PRO A 157 5.80 -7.49 24.26
N ASN A 158 5.23 -8.52 24.88
CA ASN A 158 4.50 -8.42 26.15
C ASN A 158 5.35 -8.65 27.42
N SER A 159 6.66 -8.91 27.33
CA SER A 159 7.47 -9.26 28.51
C SER A 159 8.30 -8.12 29.13
N SER A 160 8.29 -6.89 28.59
CA SER A 160 8.88 -5.74 29.29
C SER A 160 8.36 -4.41 28.74
N PRO A 161 7.95 -3.44 29.59
CA PRO A 161 7.76 -2.07 29.19
C PRO A 161 9.14 -1.42 29.04
N LEU A 162 9.81 -1.67 27.92
CA LEU A 162 11.03 -0.95 27.59
C LEU A 162 10.63 0.41 27.02
N SER A 163 11.15 1.48 27.63
CA SER A 163 10.92 2.86 27.21
C SER A 163 11.32 3.07 25.74
N PRO A 164 10.58 3.87 24.96
CA PRO A 164 10.89 4.17 23.55
C PRO A 164 12.28 4.77 23.29
N SER A 165 13.00 5.20 24.34
CA SER A 165 14.30 5.87 24.25
C SER A 165 15.52 4.94 24.24
N GLU A 166 15.37 3.62 24.41
CA GLU A 166 16.48 2.65 24.32
C GLU A 166 16.52 1.87 23.00
N TYR A 167 15.64 2.19 22.05
CA TYR A 167 15.65 1.68 20.67
C TYR A 167 16.61 2.46 19.75
N SER A 168 17.63 3.12 20.31
CA SER A 168 18.58 3.90 19.52
C SER A 168 19.80 3.04 19.17
N ASN A 169 19.85 2.64 17.89
CA ASN A 169 21.03 2.26 17.08
C ASN A 169 21.39 0.77 16.88
N LYS A 170 20.55 -0.21 17.26
CA LYS A 170 20.87 -1.62 16.97
C LYS A 170 19.67 -2.52 16.72
N SER A 171 18.69 -2.05 15.95
CA SER A 171 17.68 -2.96 15.41
C SER A 171 18.36 -3.97 14.50
N GLU A 172 18.22 -5.27 14.82
CA GLU A 172 18.67 -6.38 13.97
C GLU A 172 17.77 -6.56 12.73
N ALA A 173 16.77 -5.69 12.57
CA ALA A 173 15.93 -5.59 11.41
C ALA A 173 16.69 -4.99 10.22
N VAL A 174 16.43 -5.52 9.04
CA VAL A 174 16.95 -5.08 7.76
C VAL A 174 15.77 -4.87 6.82
N CYS A 175 15.75 -3.74 6.14
CA CYS A 175 14.90 -3.52 4.97
C CYS A 175 15.64 -4.09 3.76
N TYR A 176 15.41 -5.36 3.47
CA TYR A 176 16.04 -6.03 2.35
C TYR A 176 15.48 -5.49 1.03
N LYS A 177 16.37 -4.98 0.19
CA LYS A 177 16.06 -4.31 -1.09
C LYS A 177 16.26 -5.19 -2.32
N GLY A 178 16.69 -6.44 -2.14
CA GLY A 178 16.99 -7.32 -3.26
C GLY A 178 15.73 -7.79 -4.00
N GLY A 179 15.91 -8.15 -5.27
CA GLY A 179 14.81 -8.65 -6.10
C GLY A 179 14.35 -10.08 -5.77
N TYR A 180 15.12 -10.81 -4.96
CA TYR A 180 14.80 -12.17 -4.54
C TYR A 180 13.95 -12.17 -3.26
N THR A 181 12.66 -12.49 -3.35
CA THR A 181 11.81 -12.63 -2.16
C THR A 181 12.29 -13.75 -1.25
N VAL A 182 12.46 -13.48 0.05
CA VAL A 182 12.85 -14.48 1.06
C VAL A 182 11.61 -15.08 1.73
N LYS A 183 10.73 -14.24 2.23
CA LYS A 183 9.48 -14.57 2.93
C LYS A 183 8.30 -13.86 2.28
N GLU A 184 8.32 -12.52 2.30
CA GLU A 184 7.26 -11.69 1.75
C GLU A 184 7.79 -10.32 1.32
N SER A 185 7.81 -10.07 0.01
CA SER A 185 8.38 -8.84 -0.55
C SER A 185 7.29 -7.94 -1.12
N TYR A 186 7.45 -6.64 -0.94
CA TYR A 186 6.60 -5.61 -1.51
C TYR A 186 7.41 -4.77 -2.51
N GLN A 187 6.86 -4.53 -3.68
CA GLN A 187 7.51 -3.78 -4.75
C GLN A 187 6.59 -2.71 -5.31
N MET A 188 7.16 -1.54 -5.57
CA MET A 188 6.51 -0.46 -6.29
C MET A 188 7.35 -0.13 -7.52
N CYS A 189 6.70 -0.10 -8.68
CA CYS A 189 7.35 0.02 -9.97
C CYS A 189 6.73 1.16 -10.79
N ASN A 190 7.58 1.93 -11.45
CA ASN A 190 7.14 2.85 -12.50
C ASN A 190 7.26 2.15 -13.85
N VAL A 191 6.23 2.27 -14.71
CA VAL A 191 6.32 1.78 -16.09
C VAL A 191 7.24 2.68 -16.90
N THR A 192 8.16 2.08 -17.66
CA THR A 192 9.20 2.81 -18.41
C THR A 192 8.99 2.80 -19.93
N ASN A 193 7.99 2.07 -20.42
CA ASN A 193 7.62 2.03 -21.84
C ASN A 193 7.25 3.44 -22.36
N ARG A 194 8.04 3.98 -23.28
CA ARG A 194 7.87 5.34 -23.80
C ARG A 194 6.48 5.58 -24.40
N LYS A 195 5.98 4.62 -25.20
CA LYS A 195 4.69 4.77 -25.87
C LYS A 195 3.52 4.74 -24.89
N ILE A 196 3.59 3.90 -23.85
CA ILE A 196 2.59 3.88 -22.78
C ILE A 196 2.60 5.23 -22.03
N LEU A 197 3.79 5.77 -21.72
CA LEU A 197 3.93 7.08 -21.08
C LEU A 197 3.35 8.21 -21.92
N ASP A 198 3.60 8.22 -23.24
CA ASP A 198 3.12 9.26 -24.16
C ASP A 198 1.58 9.25 -24.30
N MET A 199 0.94 8.09 -24.15
CA MET A 199 -0.51 7.93 -24.18
C MET A 199 -1.21 8.35 -22.88
N LEU A 200 -0.46 8.53 -21.78
CA LEU A 200 -0.99 8.84 -20.46
C LEU A 200 -0.42 10.15 -19.90
N PRO A 201 -0.58 11.29 -20.60
CA PRO A 201 -0.02 12.56 -20.18
C PRO A 201 -0.60 12.99 -18.83
N GLY A 202 0.27 13.23 -17.85
CA GLY A 202 -0.11 13.65 -16.50
C GLY A 202 -0.72 12.55 -15.62
N ARG A 203 -0.84 11.30 -16.10
CA ARG A 203 -1.37 10.16 -15.35
C ARG A 203 -0.34 9.03 -15.33
N PRO A 204 0.70 9.11 -14.47
CA PRO A 204 1.79 8.15 -14.50
C PRO A 204 1.29 6.70 -14.31
N PRO A 205 1.65 5.78 -15.22
CA PRO A 205 1.41 4.35 -15.06
C PRO A 205 2.41 3.73 -14.09
N GLN A 206 1.90 3.01 -13.10
CA GLN A 206 2.68 2.33 -12.06
C GLN A 206 2.14 0.93 -11.82
N ALA A 207 2.96 0.07 -11.24
CA ALA A 207 2.57 -1.26 -10.82
C ALA A 207 3.04 -1.51 -9.39
N SER A 208 2.23 -2.21 -8.60
CA SER A 208 2.67 -2.81 -7.35
C SER A 208 2.72 -4.32 -7.50
N PHE A 209 3.69 -4.94 -6.83
CA PHE A 209 3.85 -6.37 -6.83
C PHE A 209 4.15 -6.86 -5.41
N THR A 210 3.43 -7.86 -4.95
CA THR A 210 3.63 -8.48 -3.63
C THR A 210 3.77 -9.97 -3.81
N CYS A 211 4.78 -10.59 -3.22
CA CYS A 211 4.99 -12.04 -3.31
C CYS A 211 5.20 -12.64 -1.93
N ASN A 212 4.64 -13.83 -1.71
CA ASN A 212 4.78 -14.60 -0.48
C ASN A 212 5.31 -16.00 -0.81
N THR A 213 6.49 -16.35 -0.29
CA THR A 213 7.17 -17.61 -0.63
C THR A 213 6.50 -18.81 0.01
N ALA A 214 5.98 -18.67 1.25
CA ALA A 214 5.29 -19.74 1.94
C ALA A 214 3.98 -20.14 1.24
N LYS A 215 3.29 -19.18 0.63
CA LYS A 215 2.05 -19.40 -0.12
C LYS A 215 2.28 -19.71 -1.60
N GLN A 216 3.52 -19.57 -2.10
CA GLN A 216 3.84 -19.66 -3.53
C GLN A 216 2.92 -18.79 -4.41
N SER A 217 2.57 -17.61 -3.90
CA SER A 217 1.57 -16.72 -4.49
C SER A 217 2.10 -15.30 -4.61
N CYS A 218 1.67 -14.59 -5.65
CA CYS A 218 1.93 -13.17 -5.81
C CYS A 218 0.65 -12.40 -6.15
N GLN A 219 0.69 -11.09 -5.97
CA GLN A 219 -0.35 -10.15 -6.34
C GLN A 219 0.27 -9.00 -7.14
N PHE A 220 -0.45 -8.55 -8.16
CA PHE A 220 -0.10 -7.43 -9.00
C PHE A 220 -1.25 -6.45 -9.05
N GLN A 221 -0.95 -5.15 -9.04
CA GLN A 221 -1.94 -4.12 -9.29
C GLN A 221 -1.38 -3.11 -10.27
N PHE A 222 -2.22 -2.65 -11.20
CA PHE A 222 -1.87 -1.64 -12.17
C PHE A 222 -2.59 -0.33 -11.87
N TRP A 223 -1.83 0.76 -11.86
CA TRP A 223 -2.27 2.06 -11.42
C TRP A 223 -2.03 3.08 -12.53
N ILE A 224 -3.01 3.94 -12.80
CA ILE A 224 -2.87 5.07 -13.72
C ILE A 224 -3.24 6.34 -12.99
N GLY A 225 -2.26 7.24 -12.81
CA GLY A 225 -2.47 8.45 -12.03
C GLY A 225 -2.84 8.13 -10.57
N TYR A 226 -2.17 7.12 -10.00
CA TYR A 226 -2.38 6.64 -8.62
C TYR A 226 -3.76 6.04 -8.31
N ILE A 227 -4.58 5.85 -9.34
CA ILE A 227 -5.88 5.17 -9.26
C ILE A 227 -5.73 3.78 -9.85
N GLU A 228 -6.12 2.77 -9.08
CA GLU A 228 -6.06 1.39 -9.52
C GLU A 228 -7.02 1.15 -10.68
N SER A 229 -6.53 0.48 -11.72
CA SER A 229 -7.30 0.09 -12.89
C SER A 229 -7.74 -1.36 -12.77
N PHE A 230 -6.79 -2.27 -12.56
CA PHE A 230 -7.04 -3.69 -12.41
C PHE A 230 -5.99 -4.34 -11.50
N TYR A 231 -6.32 -5.52 -11.00
CA TYR A 231 -5.47 -6.32 -10.13
C TYR A 231 -5.48 -7.78 -10.54
N CYS A 232 -4.39 -8.48 -10.24
CA CYS A 232 -4.19 -9.88 -10.58
C CYS A 232 -3.62 -10.65 -9.38
N ALA A 233 -4.03 -11.91 -9.26
CA ALA A 233 -3.44 -12.89 -8.36
C ALA A 233 -2.72 -13.97 -9.17
N PHE A 234 -1.61 -14.44 -8.63
CA PHE A 234 -0.75 -15.44 -9.23
C PHE A 234 -0.55 -16.57 -8.24
N ASP A 235 -0.59 -17.80 -8.75
CA ASP A 235 -0.40 -19.02 -7.97
C ASP A 235 0.63 -19.92 -8.63
N ASP A 236 1.14 -20.89 -7.86
CA ASP A 236 2.20 -21.82 -8.26
C ASP A 236 3.48 -21.08 -8.71
N CYS A 237 3.87 -20.05 -7.96
CA CYS A 237 5.04 -19.22 -8.24
C CYS A 237 6.36 -19.89 -7.85
N GLN A 238 7.36 -19.78 -8.71
CA GLN A 238 8.73 -20.25 -8.51
C GLN A 238 9.73 -19.16 -8.85
N GLN A 239 10.65 -18.90 -7.91
CA GLN A 239 11.69 -17.90 -8.06
C GLN A 239 13.04 -18.55 -8.35
N SER A 240 13.85 -17.91 -9.19
CA SER A 240 15.21 -18.32 -9.52
C SER A 240 16.13 -17.10 -9.66
N VAL A 241 17.42 -17.30 -9.40
CA VAL A 241 18.45 -16.28 -9.62
C VAL A 241 19.48 -16.85 -10.58
N GLN A 242 19.71 -16.16 -11.69
CA GLN A 242 20.82 -16.42 -12.58
C GLN A 242 21.94 -15.46 -12.23
N VAL A 243 23.04 -16.00 -11.71
CA VAL A 243 24.23 -15.22 -11.35
C VAL A 243 25.01 -14.91 -12.62
N GLY A 244 25.25 -13.62 -12.88
CA GLY A 244 26.05 -13.17 -14.01
C GLY A 244 27.54 -13.45 -13.81
N TYR A 245 28.29 -13.60 -14.90
CA TYR A 245 29.76 -13.58 -14.84
C TYR A 245 30.28 -12.18 -14.52
N GLN A 246 31.59 -12.03 -14.32
CA GLN A 246 32.21 -10.73 -14.04
C GLN A 246 31.82 -9.67 -15.10
N GLY A 247 31.16 -8.60 -14.64
CA GLY A 247 30.66 -7.51 -15.50
C GLY A 247 29.25 -7.71 -16.06
N GLN A 248 28.56 -8.81 -15.72
CA GLN A 248 27.16 -9.05 -16.06
C GLN A 248 26.26 -8.94 -14.82
N PRO A 249 25.03 -8.44 -14.96
CA PRO A 249 24.10 -8.39 -13.85
C PRO A 249 23.58 -9.78 -13.48
N ASN A 250 23.13 -9.90 -12.22
CA ASN A 250 22.32 -11.02 -11.79
C ASN A 250 20.89 -10.81 -12.25
N ILE A 251 20.25 -11.86 -12.76
CA ILE A 251 18.85 -11.81 -13.18
C ILE A 251 18.02 -12.62 -12.20
N THR A 252 17.12 -11.96 -11.47
CA THR A 252 16.10 -12.63 -10.68
C THR A 252 14.87 -12.85 -11.54
N ARG A 253 14.31 -14.06 -11.54
CA ARG A 253 13.08 -14.41 -12.24
C ARG A 253 12.09 -15.02 -11.28
N ASN A 254 10.84 -14.63 -11.41
CA ASN A 254 9.70 -15.24 -10.74
C ASN A 254 8.69 -15.66 -11.82
N GLU A 255 8.38 -16.95 -11.87
CA GLU A 255 7.44 -17.52 -12.82
C GLU A 255 6.27 -18.16 -12.08
N CYS A 256 5.05 -17.72 -12.39
CA CYS A 256 3.83 -18.25 -11.81
C CYS A 256 3.01 -18.94 -12.87
N LYS A 257 2.61 -20.20 -12.63
CA LYS A 257 1.93 -21.01 -13.66
C LYS A 257 0.50 -20.55 -13.91
N LYS A 258 -0.15 -19.99 -12.89
CA LYS A 258 -1.54 -19.54 -12.96
C LYS A 258 -1.61 -18.06 -12.64
N MET A 259 -2.44 -17.36 -13.38
CA MET A 259 -2.80 -15.97 -13.11
C MET A 259 -4.30 -15.78 -13.34
N GLN A 260 -4.90 -14.88 -12.56
CA GLN A 260 -6.26 -14.39 -12.77
C GLN A 260 -6.30 -12.89 -12.50
N CYS A 261 -6.99 -12.13 -13.35
CA CYS A 261 -7.11 -10.68 -13.24
C CYS A 261 -8.57 -10.23 -13.15
N LYS A 262 -8.79 -9.08 -12.53
CA LYS A 262 -10.10 -8.43 -12.44
C LYS A 262 -9.96 -6.92 -12.68
N CYS A 263 -10.83 -6.37 -13.53
CA CYS A 263 -10.96 -4.93 -13.73
C CYS A 263 -11.74 -4.27 -12.59
N ILE A 264 -11.45 -3.00 -12.33
CA ILE A 264 -12.27 -2.14 -11.47
C ILE A 264 -13.18 -1.30 -12.38
N PRO A 265 -14.51 -1.53 -12.38
CA PRO A 265 -15.42 -0.87 -13.32
C PRO A 265 -15.36 0.66 -13.23
N GLY A 266 -15.39 1.31 -14.39
CA GLY A 266 -15.37 2.77 -14.53
C GLY A 266 -14.00 3.42 -14.34
N ARG A 267 -12.92 2.62 -14.22
CA ARG A 267 -11.53 3.11 -14.17
C ARG A 267 -10.91 3.08 -15.57
N MET A 268 -9.77 3.75 -15.73
CA MET A 268 -8.99 3.70 -16.97
C MET A 268 -8.70 2.24 -17.33
N LEU A 269 -8.77 1.88 -18.61
CA LEU A 269 -8.69 0.49 -19.11
C LEU A 269 -9.87 -0.42 -18.73
N CYS A 270 -10.83 0.06 -17.92
CA CYS A 270 -11.93 -0.71 -17.34
C CYS A 270 -13.28 0.01 -17.47
N GLY A 271 -13.49 0.72 -18.59
CA GLY A 271 -14.76 1.39 -18.90
C GLY A 271 -14.84 2.87 -18.54
N GLU A 272 -13.74 3.53 -18.17
CA GLU A 272 -13.67 5.00 -18.15
C GLU A 272 -13.91 5.57 -19.57
N SER A 273 -14.74 6.62 -19.67
CA SER A 273 -15.05 7.25 -20.97
C SER A 273 -13.79 7.77 -21.66
N GLY A 274 -13.62 7.44 -22.94
CA GLY A 274 -12.41 7.78 -23.70
C GLY A 274 -11.22 6.84 -23.47
N SER A 275 -11.41 5.77 -22.69
CA SER A 275 -10.45 4.68 -22.51
C SER A 275 -10.90 3.42 -23.26
N VAL A 276 -9.95 2.56 -23.61
CA VAL A 276 -10.27 1.19 -24.03
C VAL A 276 -10.78 0.41 -22.80
N ASP A 277 -11.72 -0.52 -22.97
CA ASP A 277 -12.15 -1.42 -21.91
C ASP A 277 -11.60 -2.83 -22.19
N ILE A 278 -10.73 -3.31 -21.31
CA ILE A 278 -10.09 -4.63 -21.39
C ILE A 278 -10.64 -5.62 -20.36
N SER A 279 -11.79 -5.33 -19.74
CA SER A 279 -12.38 -6.18 -18.69
C SER A 279 -12.59 -7.64 -19.14
N ASP A 280 -13.14 -7.83 -20.36
CA ASP A 280 -13.37 -9.16 -20.93
C ASP A 280 -12.05 -9.86 -21.23
N PHE A 281 -11.08 -9.13 -21.79
CA PHE A 281 -9.75 -9.65 -22.07
C PHE A 281 -9.04 -10.13 -20.79
N LEU A 282 -9.05 -9.32 -19.72
CA LEU A 282 -8.46 -9.69 -18.42
C LEU A 282 -9.10 -10.93 -17.79
N SER A 283 -10.40 -11.13 -17.99
CA SER A 283 -11.12 -12.26 -17.39
C SER A 283 -11.07 -13.54 -18.22
N GLN A 284 -10.92 -13.44 -19.55
CA GLN A 284 -11.01 -14.58 -20.47
C GLN A 284 -9.63 -15.05 -20.97
N GLU A 285 -8.75 -14.13 -21.34
CA GLU A 285 -7.48 -14.46 -22.01
C GLU A 285 -6.30 -14.58 -21.03
N ILE A 286 -6.33 -13.82 -19.93
CA ILE A 286 -5.24 -13.81 -18.97
C ILE A 286 -5.33 -15.01 -18.01
N LYS A 287 -4.57 -16.06 -18.31
CA LYS A 287 -4.50 -17.30 -17.50
C LYS A 287 -3.10 -17.66 -17.01
N GLY A 288 -2.08 -17.00 -17.54
CA GLY A 288 -0.68 -17.31 -17.28
C GLY A 288 -0.08 -18.27 -18.33
N PRO A 289 1.22 -18.59 -18.22
CA PRO A 289 2.10 -18.25 -17.12
C PRO A 289 2.49 -16.77 -17.10
N GLY A 290 2.52 -16.18 -15.91
CA GLY A 290 3.05 -14.84 -15.69
C GLY A 290 4.54 -14.92 -15.32
N LYS A 291 5.36 -14.07 -15.93
CA LYS A 291 6.80 -13.99 -15.66
C LYS A 291 7.19 -12.58 -15.27
N PHE A 292 7.98 -12.48 -14.21
CA PHE A 292 8.56 -11.23 -13.76
C PHE A 292 10.07 -11.40 -13.63
N SER A 293 10.85 -10.59 -14.34
CA SER A 293 12.30 -10.67 -14.32
C SER A 293 12.93 -9.32 -14.03
N CYS A 294 13.87 -9.26 -13.11
CA CYS A 294 14.61 -8.05 -12.74
C CYS A 294 16.10 -8.25 -12.90
N SER A 295 16.75 -7.28 -13.52
CA SER A 295 18.20 -7.17 -13.56
C SER A 295 18.74 -6.48 -12.32
N SER A 296 19.87 -6.94 -11.78
CA SER A 296 20.51 -6.32 -10.62
C SER A 296 21.26 -5.03 -10.93
N ASP A 297 21.47 -4.73 -12.21
CA ASP A 297 21.95 -3.43 -12.67
C ASP A 297 20.77 -2.48 -12.95
N GLN A 298 21.04 -1.31 -13.54
CA GLN A 298 19.99 -0.37 -13.93
C GLN A 298 19.15 -0.84 -15.14
N GLY A 299 19.26 -2.11 -15.56
CA GLY A 299 18.49 -2.71 -16.66
C GLY A 299 16.99 -2.86 -16.37
N GLY A 300 16.56 -2.62 -15.12
CA GLY A 300 15.15 -2.61 -14.73
C GLY A 300 14.53 -4.00 -14.64
N CYS A 301 13.20 -4.01 -14.60
CA CYS A 301 12.38 -5.22 -14.55
C CYS A 301 11.47 -5.31 -15.77
N GLN A 302 11.01 -6.52 -16.06
CA GLN A 302 10.12 -6.82 -17.17
C GLN A 302 9.02 -7.76 -16.68
N PHE A 303 7.78 -7.47 -17.06
CA PHE A 303 6.64 -8.35 -16.87
C PHE A 303 6.18 -8.90 -18.22
N GLU A 304 5.94 -10.21 -18.26
CA GLU A 304 5.53 -10.92 -19.46
C GLU A 304 4.38 -11.89 -19.14
N GLU A 305 3.36 -11.86 -19.97
CA GLU A 305 2.37 -12.92 -20.11
C GLU A 305 1.96 -12.99 -21.58
N PRO A 306 1.80 -14.19 -22.19
CA PRO A 306 1.59 -14.31 -23.63
C PRO A 306 0.47 -13.45 -24.22
N ALA A 307 -0.73 -13.48 -23.63
CA ALA A 307 -1.86 -12.70 -24.15
C ALA A 307 -1.65 -11.19 -23.91
N MET A 308 -1.18 -10.80 -22.73
CA MET A 308 -0.89 -9.41 -22.38
C MET A 308 0.20 -8.83 -23.29
N ASN A 309 1.26 -9.57 -23.56
CA ASN A 309 2.33 -9.16 -24.49
C ASN A 309 1.78 -8.92 -25.89
N GLN A 310 0.85 -9.76 -26.35
CA GLN A 310 0.17 -9.57 -27.62
C GLN A 310 -0.67 -8.28 -27.61
N LEU A 311 -1.47 -8.05 -26.57
CA LEU A 311 -2.25 -6.81 -26.42
C LEU A 311 -1.34 -5.58 -26.40
N ILE A 312 -0.21 -5.64 -25.68
CA ILE A 312 0.75 -4.53 -25.60
C ILE A 312 1.38 -4.28 -26.97
N THR A 313 1.70 -5.36 -27.70
CA THR A 313 2.24 -5.25 -29.05
C THR A 313 1.22 -4.62 -30.00
N ASP A 314 -0.05 -5.01 -29.92
CA ASP A 314 -1.09 -4.55 -30.84
C ASP A 314 -1.53 -3.10 -30.55
N ILE A 315 -1.63 -2.73 -29.28
CA ILE A 315 -2.07 -1.38 -28.86
C ILE A 315 -0.90 -0.40 -28.79
N PHE A 316 0.19 -0.81 -28.13
CA PHE A 316 1.31 0.06 -27.82
C PHE A 316 2.53 -0.21 -28.72
N GLY A 317 2.63 -1.36 -29.39
CA GLY A 317 3.78 -1.69 -30.23
C GLY A 317 5.08 -1.91 -29.46
N ASP A 318 4.98 -2.26 -28.17
CA ASP A 318 6.08 -2.72 -27.35
C ASP A 318 5.91 -4.23 -27.10
N THR A 319 7.00 -4.97 -26.91
CA THR A 319 6.93 -6.44 -26.76
C THR A 319 6.46 -6.89 -25.37
N SER A 320 6.58 -6.02 -24.36
CA SER A 320 6.27 -6.32 -22.95
C SER A 320 6.25 -5.03 -22.11
N ILE A 321 5.85 -5.16 -20.84
CA ILE A 321 5.94 -4.07 -19.87
C ILE A 321 7.32 -4.05 -19.24
N THR A 322 8.02 -2.93 -19.40
CA THR A 322 9.28 -2.59 -18.75
C THR A 322 9.01 -1.70 -17.54
N LEU A 323 9.76 -1.93 -16.47
CA LEU A 323 9.49 -1.41 -15.14
C LEU A 323 10.79 -0.96 -14.47
N ASN A 324 10.72 0.12 -13.70
CA ASN A 324 11.75 0.49 -12.73
C ASN A 324 11.19 0.33 -11.33
N CYS A 325 11.69 -0.67 -10.60
CA CYS A 325 11.09 -1.14 -9.36
C CYS A 325 11.96 -0.83 -8.14
N GLN A 326 11.28 -0.51 -7.04
CA GLN A 326 11.85 -0.48 -5.70
C GLN A 326 11.20 -1.58 -4.88
N ALA A 327 12.01 -2.49 -4.35
CA ALA A 327 11.57 -3.57 -3.47
C ALA A 327 11.82 -3.22 -2.00
N GLY A 328 11.10 -3.90 -1.11
CA GLY A 328 11.31 -3.85 0.33
C GLY A 328 10.74 -5.09 1.00
N GLU A 329 11.53 -5.70 1.86
CA GLU A 329 11.15 -6.82 2.69
C GLU A 329 11.79 -6.67 4.07
N CYS A 330 10.97 -6.59 5.12
CA CYS A 330 11.47 -6.49 6.49
C CYS A 330 11.82 -7.87 7.04
N MET A 331 13.08 -8.04 7.44
CA MET A 331 13.58 -9.32 7.97
C MET A 331 14.70 -9.09 8.99
N HIS A 332 14.98 -10.10 9.79
CA HIS A 332 16.18 -10.13 10.62
C HIS A 332 17.45 -10.27 9.74
N TYR A 333 18.56 -9.61 10.11
CA TYR A 333 19.81 -9.61 9.30
C TYR A 333 20.35 -11.00 8.97
N THR A 334 20.12 -11.99 9.85
CA THR A 334 20.56 -13.38 9.61
C THR A 334 19.80 -14.08 8.47
N MET A 335 18.66 -13.54 8.05
CA MET A 335 17.86 -14.04 6.93
C MET A 335 18.25 -13.39 5.59
N VAL A 336 19.11 -12.37 5.61
CA VAL A 336 19.59 -11.73 4.39
C VAL A 336 20.37 -12.76 3.56
N PRO A 337 20.01 -12.97 2.27
CA PRO A 337 20.70 -13.93 1.42
C PRO A 337 22.22 -13.69 1.38
N GLY A 338 22.99 -14.75 1.61
CA GLY A 338 24.45 -14.70 1.66
C GLY A 338 25.05 -14.42 3.04
N PHE A 339 24.23 -14.22 4.08
CA PHE A 339 24.74 -14.10 5.45
C PHE A 339 25.45 -15.38 5.90
N THR A 340 26.66 -15.21 6.42
CA THR A 340 27.45 -16.27 7.08
C THR A 340 27.77 -15.84 8.49
N VAL A 341 27.60 -16.74 9.47
CA VAL A 341 27.98 -16.47 10.85
C VAL A 341 29.49 -16.24 10.90
N PRO A 342 29.98 -15.11 11.48
CA PRO A 342 31.41 -14.87 11.62
C PRO A 342 32.09 -15.99 12.41
N GLU A 343 33.31 -16.35 12.01
CA GLU A 343 34.12 -17.31 12.77
C GLU A 343 34.41 -16.77 14.17
N ARG A 344 34.43 -17.66 15.17
CA ARG A 344 34.80 -17.29 16.53
C ARG A 344 36.25 -16.81 16.51
N PRO A 345 36.58 -15.65 17.10
CA PRO A 345 37.96 -15.20 17.19
C PRO A 345 38.82 -16.24 17.90
N ASP A 346 40.04 -16.47 17.39
CA ASP A 346 41.08 -17.17 18.14
C ASP A 346 41.49 -16.26 19.30
N ASN A 347 41.25 -16.71 20.54
CA ASN A 347 41.53 -15.97 21.77
C ASN A 347 43.02 -15.72 22.00
#